data_AF-A0A3D2MM76-F1
#
_entry.id   AF-A0A3D2MM76-F1
#
_cell.length_a   1.000
_cell.length_b   1.000
_cell.length_c   1.000
_cell.angle_alpha   90.00
_cell.angle_beta   90.00
_cell.angle_gamma   90.00
#
_symmetry.space_group_name_H-M   'P 1'
#
loop_
_entity.id
_entity.type
_entity.pdbx_description
1 polymer ?
#
loop_
_entity_poly.entity_id
_entity_poly.type
_entity_poly.pdbx_seq_one_letter_code
_entity_poly.pdbx_strand_id
1 'polypeptide(L)'
;MLLHPDEAMRAAAMHWYERAIDFSARLGALGTGGHLGALSVRDAMDKVRKDVLIQEMMQRLQSLSRYAAQKGLQFLLFENMAVTREWGHSIEEAQTLTNLVVQAGVPLILCIDVGHPCALHTGTPSDDYLTWLTQPWPHIPVVHLQQTDATGDHHWPFTAEYNGIGKVRAESVLNALQSWPDDADVYLFLEPIHPFEANDALVLRDLRASVQYWQKAMHV
;
A
#
# COMPACT_ATOMS: atom_id res chain seq x y z
N MET A 1 10.20 12.25 2.15
CA MET A 1 9.55 11.10 2.82
C MET A 1 10.16 10.84 4.18
N LEU A 2 9.52 10.05 5.04
CA LEU A 2 9.87 9.93 6.47
C LEU A 2 11.23 9.25 6.74
N LEU A 3 11.81 8.57 5.75
CA LEU A 3 13.11 7.88 5.86
C LEU A 3 14.27 8.62 5.16
N HIS A 4 14.05 9.88 4.76
CA HIS A 4 15.10 10.67 4.10
C HIS A 4 16.34 10.82 5.01
N PRO A 5 17.59 10.77 4.50
CA PRO A 5 18.81 10.88 5.32
C PRO A 5 18.94 12.20 6.07
N ASP A 6 18.54 13.30 5.44
CA ASP A 6 18.49 14.66 6.02
C ASP A 6 17.24 14.86 6.88
N GLU A 7 17.43 15.32 8.12
CA GLU A 7 16.36 15.62 9.08
C GLU A 7 15.42 16.74 8.61
N ALA A 8 15.95 17.78 7.96
CA ALA A 8 15.12 18.87 7.45
C ALA A 8 14.11 18.36 6.41
N MET A 9 14.51 17.38 5.59
CA MET A 9 13.63 16.74 4.63
C MET A 9 12.61 15.80 5.28
N ARG A 10 12.97 15.14 6.40
CA ARG A 10 12.00 14.38 7.21
C ARG A 10 10.97 15.31 7.86
N ALA A 11 11.39 16.50 8.31
CA ALA A 11 10.49 17.53 8.83
C ALA A 11 9.57 18.10 7.72
N ALA A 12 10.11 18.35 6.53
CA ALA A 12 9.30 18.75 5.38
C ALA A 12 8.27 17.66 4.98
N ALA A 13 8.66 16.39 5.08
CA ALA A 13 7.75 15.26 4.85
C ALA A 13 6.60 15.24 5.87
N MET A 14 6.88 15.45 7.17
CA MET A 14 5.83 15.57 8.19
C MET A 14 4.79 16.62 7.82
N HIS A 15 5.24 17.81 7.43
CA HIS A 15 4.34 18.89 7.04
C HIS A 15 3.50 18.53 5.80
N TRP A 16 4.07 17.77 4.86
CA TRP A 16 3.33 17.27 3.71
C TRP A 16 2.21 16.30 4.11
N TYR A 17 2.47 15.35 5.02
CA TYR A 17 1.43 14.44 5.51
C TYR A 17 0.36 15.16 6.32
N GLU A 18 0.72 16.12 7.17
CA GLU A 18 -0.25 16.96 7.90
C GLU A 18 -1.19 17.69 6.94
N ARG A 19 -0.66 18.23 5.83
CA ARG A 19 -1.48 18.84 4.79
C ARG A 19 -2.38 17.84 4.06
N ALA A 20 -1.90 16.62 3.81
CA ALA A 20 -2.72 15.56 3.21
C ALA A 20 -3.87 15.15 4.14
N ILE A 21 -3.60 15.07 5.45
CA ILE A 21 -4.60 14.85 6.51
C ILE A 21 -5.63 15.98 6.51
N ASP A 22 -5.19 17.23 6.55
CA ASP A 22 -6.06 18.41 6.53
C ASP A 22 -6.97 18.43 5.29
N PHE A 23 -6.39 18.13 4.13
CA PHE A 23 -7.13 18.07 2.88
C PHE A 23 -8.19 16.95 2.91
N SER A 24 -7.79 15.75 3.33
CA SER A 24 -8.68 14.59 3.42
C SER A 24 -9.85 14.82 4.38
N ALA A 25 -9.57 15.41 5.55
CA ALA A 25 -10.59 15.78 6.53
C ALA A 25 -11.59 16.80 5.95
N ARG A 26 -11.10 17.80 5.19
CA ARG A 26 -11.96 18.80 4.53
C ARG A 26 -12.86 18.21 3.44
N LEU A 27 -12.45 17.12 2.80
CA LEU A 27 -13.26 16.39 1.83
C LEU A 27 -14.24 15.40 2.48
N GLY A 28 -14.14 15.17 3.80
CA GLY A 28 -14.94 14.19 4.51
C GLY A 28 -14.48 12.74 4.30
N ALA A 29 -13.22 12.52 3.90
CA ALA A 29 -12.65 11.18 3.81
C ALA A 29 -12.44 10.57 5.21
N LEU A 30 -12.53 9.24 5.31
CA LEU A 30 -12.32 8.52 6.57
C LEU A 30 -10.84 8.36 6.94
N GLY A 31 -9.95 8.32 5.94
CA GLY A 31 -8.52 8.13 6.16
C GLY A 31 -7.70 8.57 4.95
N THR A 32 -6.38 8.58 5.12
CA THR A 32 -5.42 8.95 4.07
C THR A 32 -4.08 8.27 4.33
N GLY A 33 -3.25 8.13 3.31
CA GLY A 33 -1.93 7.55 3.45
C GLY A 33 -1.31 7.11 2.12
N GLY A 34 -0.31 6.24 2.20
CA GLY A 34 0.43 5.74 1.04
C GLY A 34 1.88 5.41 1.39
N HIS A 35 2.79 5.56 0.43
CA HIS A 35 4.22 5.35 0.64
C HIS A 35 4.77 6.12 1.85
N LEU A 36 5.48 5.44 2.75
CA LEU A 36 6.07 6.04 3.96
C LEU A 36 7.42 6.71 3.69
N GLY A 37 8.17 6.13 2.76
CA GLY A 37 9.50 6.56 2.38
C GLY A 37 10.46 5.41 2.11
N ALA A 38 11.65 5.81 1.69
CA ALA A 38 12.72 4.89 1.37
C ALA A 38 14.01 5.30 2.07
N LEU A 39 14.75 4.30 2.56
CA LEU A 39 16.13 4.49 2.96
C LEU A 39 16.99 4.79 1.73
N SER A 40 18.02 5.62 1.90
CA SER A 40 19.08 5.70 0.91
C SER A 40 19.81 4.37 0.81
N VAL A 41 20.47 4.08 -0.31
CA VAL A 41 21.27 2.85 -0.46
C VAL A 41 22.32 2.74 0.66
N ARG A 42 22.95 3.87 1.01
CA ARG A 42 23.95 3.92 2.09
C ARG A 42 23.33 3.60 3.45
N ASP A 43 22.20 4.22 3.78
CA ASP A 43 21.55 4.00 5.08
C ASP A 43 20.98 2.58 5.18
N ALA A 44 20.49 2.00 4.09
CA ALA A 44 20.01 0.62 4.06
C ALA A 44 21.11 -0.42 4.37
N MET A 45 22.37 -0.10 4.05
CA MET A 45 23.53 -0.96 4.32
C MET A 45 24.13 -0.76 5.73
N ASP A 46 23.82 0.36 6.39
CA ASP A 46 24.29 0.65 7.75
C ASP A 46 23.19 0.29 8.76
N LYS A 47 23.37 -0.84 9.45
CA LYS A 47 22.38 -1.35 10.42
C LYS A 47 22.02 -0.33 11.50
N VAL A 48 23.02 0.37 12.05
CA VAL A 48 22.78 1.34 13.13
C VAL A 48 22.00 2.52 12.60
N ARG A 49 22.38 3.03 11.43
CA ARG A 49 21.70 4.17 10.82
C ARG A 49 20.28 3.83 10.37
N LYS A 50 20.09 2.65 9.78
CA LYS A 50 18.77 2.09 9.42
C LYS A 50 17.86 2.03 10.65
N ASP A 51 18.34 1.43 11.74
CA ASP A 51 17.55 1.30 12.97
C ASP A 51 17.15 2.67 13.53
N VAL A 52 18.06 3.65 13.55
CA VAL A 52 17.75 5.03 13.98
C VAL A 52 16.65 5.65 13.12
N LEU A 53 16.76 5.57 11.79
CA LEU A 53 15.78 6.17 10.88
C LEU A 53 14.40 5.51 10.99
N ILE A 54 14.35 4.19 11.17
CA ILE A 54 13.09 3.46 11.39
C ILE A 54 12.45 3.90 12.70
N GLN A 55 13.21 3.97 13.80
CA GLN A 55 12.65 4.43 15.08
C GLN A 55 12.12 5.86 15.01
N GLU A 56 12.84 6.77 14.34
CA GLU A 56 12.34 8.13 14.09
C GLU A 56 11.07 8.13 13.23
N MET A 57 10.99 7.30 12.20
CA MET A 57 9.78 7.15 11.38
C MET A 57 8.61 6.66 12.24
N MET A 58 8.78 5.66 13.10
CA MET A 58 7.72 5.17 13.99
C MET A 58 7.19 6.28 14.92
N GLN A 59 8.07 7.09 15.50
CA GLN A 59 7.68 8.23 16.34
C GLN A 59 6.90 9.30 15.55
N ARG A 60 7.30 9.53 14.31
CA ARG A 60 6.62 10.44 13.38
C ARG A 60 5.23 9.92 13.01
N LEU A 61 5.10 8.63 12.73
CA LEU A 61 3.81 7.98 12.46
C LEU A 61 2.86 8.06 13.66
N GLN A 62 3.35 7.87 14.89
CA GLN A 62 2.54 8.11 16.09
C GLN A 62 2.04 9.56 16.19
N SER A 63 2.88 10.52 15.78
CA SER A 63 2.52 11.93 15.80
C SER A 63 1.48 12.27 14.72
N LEU A 64 1.66 11.75 13.50
CA LEU A 64 0.69 11.87 12.41
C LEU A 64 -0.64 11.20 12.77
N SER A 65 -0.61 10.04 13.41
CA SER A 65 -1.79 9.31 13.89
C SER A 65 -2.60 10.15 14.89
N ARG A 66 -1.95 10.79 15.88
CA ARG A 66 -2.63 11.72 16.79
C ARG A 66 -3.19 12.94 16.06
N TYR A 67 -2.45 13.48 15.10
CA TYR A 67 -2.90 14.62 14.31
C TYR A 67 -4.13 14.28 13.46
N ALA A 68 -4.12 13.13 12.79
CA ALA A 68 -5.24 12.61 12.03
C ALA A 68 -6.51 12.44 12.89
N ALA A 69 -6.36 11.91 14.12
CA ALA A 69 -7.45 11.83 15.09
C ALA A 69 -8.05 13.21 15.42
N GLN A 70 -7.19 14.21 15.66
CA GLN A 70 -7.62 15.59 15.95
C GLN A 70 -8.38 16.23 14.78
N LYS A 71 -8.05 15.84 13.55
CA LYS A 71 -8.73 16.30 12.33
C LYS A 71 -9.99 15.50 11.98
N GLY A 72 -10.30 14.48 12.77
CA GLY A 72 -11.52 13.67 12.62
C GLY A 72 -11.39 12.53 11.61
N LEU A 73 -10.17 12.19 11.16
CA LEU A 73 -9.95 10.94 10.43
C LEU A 73 -10.07 9.74 11.39
N GLN A 74 -10.34 8.57 10.83
CA GLN A 74 -10.52 7.30 11.54
C GLN A 74 -9.30 6.38 11.44
N PHE A 75 -8.46 6.54 10.42
CA PHE A 75 -7.24 5.76 10.21
C PHE A 75 -6.24 6.50 9.30
N LEU A 76 -4.99 6.04 9.33
CA LEU A 76 -3.99 6.32 8.30
C LEU A 76 -3.70 5.05 7.50
N LEU A 77 -3.35 5.19 6.23
CA LEU A 77 -2.93 4.09 5.37
C LEU A 77 -1.40 4.07 5.23
N PHE A 78 -0.83 2.87 5.10
CA PHE A 78 0.51 2.68 4.55
C PHE A 78 0.48 1.51 3.58
N GLU A 79 1.34 1.56 2.58
CA GLU A 79 1.39 0.57 1.51
C GLU A 79 2.56 -0.41 1.71
N ASN A 80 2.37 -1.70 1.44
CA ASN A 80 3.50 -2.63 1.33
C ASN A 80 4.32 -2.27 0.09
N MET A 81 5.65 -2.35 0.12
CA MET A 81 6.47 -1.83 -1.00
C MET A 81 7.16 -2.93 -1.81
N ALA A 82 7.51 -2.61 -3.06
CA ALA A 82 8.17 -3.53 -4.00
C ALA A 82 9.71 -3.59 -3.87
N VAL A 83 10.31 -2.91 -2.89
CA VAL A 83 11.78 -2.81 -2.74
C VAL A 83 12.21 -2.89 -1.27
N THR A 84 13.26 -3.68 -0.98
CA THR A 84 13.74 -3.96 0.39
C THR A 84 14.29 -2.77 1.19
N ARG A 85 14.53 -1.63 0.54
CA ARG A 85 14.94 -0.37 1.21
C ARG A 85 13.75 0.50 1.61
N GLU A 86 12.54 0.08 1.28
CA GLU A 86 11.28 0.77 1.56
C GLU A 86 10.57 -0.02 2.65
N TRP A 87 10.43 0.59 3.83
CA TRP A 87 10.00 -0.14 5.02
C TRP A 87 8.51 -0.50 4.93
N GLY A 88 8.18 -1.75 5.23
CA GLY A 88 6.86 -2.33 4.97
C GLY A 88 6.83 -3.24 3.74
N HIS A 89 7.96 -3.50 3.09
CA HIS A 89 8.06 -4.47 1.99
C HIS A 89 7.92 -5.93 2.41
N SER A 90 8.09 -6.25 3.70
CA SER A 90 7.91 -7.61 4.22
C SER A 90 6.69 -7.71 5.13
N ILE A 91 6.11 -8.91 5.21
CA ILE A 91 4.96 -9.18 6.07
C ILE A 91 5.27 -8.83 7.53
N GLU A 92 6.47 -9.15 8.02
CA GLU A 92 6.91 -8.85 9.38
C GLU A 92 7.04 -7.35 9.65
N GLU A 93 7.58 -6.60 8.69
CA GLU A 93 7.67 -5.14 8.77
C GLU A 93 6.28 -4.50 8.77
N ALA A 94 5.38 -4.98 7.89
CA ALA A 94 4.00 -4.53 7.84
C ALA A 94 3.22 -4.86 9.12
N GLN A 95 3.42 -6.06 9.70
CA GLN A 95 2.86 -6.42 11.01
C GLN A 95 3.33 -5.46 12.11
N THR A 96 4.60 -5.07 12.09
CA THR A 96 5.14 -4.08 13.05
C THR A 96 4.44 -2.72 12.91
N LEU A 97 4.16 -2.28 11.68
CA LEU A 97 3.51 -1.00 11.40
C LEU A 97 2.03 -1.00 11.81
N THR A 98 1.27 -2.05 11.46
CA THR A 98 -0.16 -2.12 11.78
C THR A 98 -0.42 -2.34 13.28
N ASN A 99 0.51 -2.98 14.00
CA ASN A 99 0.44 -3.14 15.46
C ASN A 99 1.02 -1.95 16.24
N LEU A 100 1.34 -0.83 15.57
CA LEU A 100 1.89 0.35 16.22
C LEU A 100 0.89 0.90 17.25
N VAL A 101 1.27 0.86 18.52
CA VAL A 101 0.46 1.43 19.61
C VAL A 101 0.45 2.96 19.50
N VAL A 102 -0.73 3.52 19.27
CA VAL A 102 -0.96 4.96 19.09
C VAL A 102 -1.93 5.50 20.13
N GLN A 103 -1.40 5.90 21.29
CA GLN A 103 -2.23 6.52 22.33
C GLN A 103 -2.89 7.80 21.82
N ALA A 104 -4.21 7.88 21.95
CA ALA A 104 -5.05 9.00 21.48
C ALA A 104 -4.89 9.31 19.97
N GLY A 105 -4.45 8.34 19.18
CA GLY A 105 -4.33 8.43 17.72
C GLY A 105 -5.25 7.44 17.01
N VAL A 106 -5.22 7.48 15.68
CA VAL A 106 -5.92 6.54 14.80
C VAL A 106 -5.00 5.41 14.33
N PRO A 107 -5.50 4.19 14.10
CA PRO A 107 -4.67 3.08 13.67
C PRO A 107 -4.03 3.29 12.30
N LEU A 108 -2.94 2.58 12.05
CA LEU A 108 -2.36 2.40 10.72
C LEU A 108 -2.95 1.13 10.11
N ILE A 109 -3.67 1.31 9.00
CA ILE A 109 -4.26 0.22 8.22
C ILE A 109 -3.36 -0.03 7.00
N LEU A 110 -3.12 -1.30 6.71
CA LEU A 110 -2.35 -1.71 5.55
C LEU A 110 -3.17 -1.50 4.27
N CYS A 111 -2.53 -0.97 3.25
CA CYS A 111 -2.93 -1.03 1.85
C CYS A 111 -2.06 -2.09 1.19
N ILE A 112 -2.69 -3.20 0.77
CA ILE A 112 -2.02 -4.28 0.06
C ILE A 112 -2.08 -3.97 -1.44
N ASP A 113 -0.97 -3.56 -2.03
CA ASP A 113 -0.79 -3.67 -3.48
C ASP A 113 -0.36 -5.11 -3.82
N VAL A 114 -1.14 -5.76 -4.67
CA VAL A 114 -0.93 -7.17 -5.07
C VAL A 114 0.21 -7.35 -6.10
N GLY A 115 0.62 -6.28 -6.77
CA GLY A 115 1.72 -6.27 -7.70
C GLY A 115 3.08 -6.18 -7.01
N HIS A 116 3.19 -5.41 -5.92
CA HIS A 116 4.46 -5.19 -5.22
C HIS A 116 5.17 -6.50 -4.79
N PRO A 117 4.49 -7.49 -4.17
CA PRO A 117 5.11 -8.78 -3.84
C PRO A 117 5.65 -9.52 -5.07
N CYS A 118 5.00 -9.40 -6.22
CA CYS A 118 5.41 -10.10 -7.44
C CYS A 118 6.75 -9.62 -7.98
N ALA A 119 7.11 -8.36 -7.72
CA ALA A 119 8.37 -7.74 -8.07
C ALA A 119 9.49 -8.01 -7.04
N LEU A 120 9.12 -8.49 -5.84
CA LEU A 120 10.09 -8.89 -4.83
C LEU A 120 10.67 -10.28 -5.14
N HIS A 121 11.97 -10.43 -4.85
CA HIS A 121 12.72 -11.68 -5.02
C HIS A 121 13.58 -11.94 -3.78
N THR A 122 12.99 -11.80 -2.61
CA THR A 122 13.67 -12.01 -1.32
C THR A 122 13.79 -13.49 -0.95
N GLY A 123 13.06 -14.38 -1.62
CA GLY A 123 12.97 -15.80 -1.30
C GLY A 123 12.14 -16.07 -0.03
N THR A 124 11.32 -15.12 0.38
CA THR A 124 10.46 -15.21 1.56
C THR A 124 8.98 -15.25 1.17
N PRO A 125 8.07 -15.61 2.09
CA PRO A 125 6.63 -15.54 1.82
C PRO A 125 6.14 -14.12 1.44
N SER A 126 6.93 -13.08 1.72
CA SER A 126 6.62 -11.70 1.33
C SER A 126 6.66 -11.47 -0.19
N ASP A 127 7.22 -12.39 -0.98
CA ASP A 127 7.23 -12.35 -2.45
C ASP A 127 5.91 -12.86 -3.08
N ASP A 128 4.95 -13.30 -2.27
CA ASP A 128 3.67 -13.84 -2.75
C ASP A 128 2.48 -13.03 -2.23
N TYR A 129 1.79 -12.32 -3.14
CA TYR A 129 0.65 -11.48 -2.80
C TYR A 129 -0.52 -12.25 -2.16
N LEU A 130 -0.72 -13.53 -2.48
CA LEU A 130 -1.78 -14.33 -1.84
C LEU A 130 -1.46 -14.60 -0.38
N THR A 131 -0.17 -14.77 -0.05
CA THR A 131 0.27 -14.90 1.34
C THR A 131 -0.07 -13.65 2.14
N TRP A 132 0.10 -12.45 1.57
CA TRP A 132 -0.28 -11.18 2.21
C TRP A 132 -1.78 -11.13 2.52
N LEU A 133 -2.63 -11.54 1.58
CA LEU A 133 -4.09 -11.54 1.75
C LEU A 133 -4.58 -12.54 2.80
N THR A 134 -3.80 -13.55 3.16
CA THR A 134 -4.19 -14.58 4.14
C THR A 134 -3.58 -14.37 5.52
N GLN A 135 -2.81 -13.30 5.73
CA GLN A 135 -2.27 -12.97 7.06
C GLN A 135 -3.35 -12.43 8.01
N PRO A 136 -3.23 -12.70 9.33
CA PRO A 136 -4.10 -12.11 10.34
C PRO A 136 -3.69 -10.65 10.61
N TRP A 137 -4.34 -9.71 9.92
CA TRP A 137 -4.14 -8.28 10.14
C TRP A 137 -5.03 -7.75 11.28
N PRO A 138 -4.54 -6.83 12.14
CA PRO A 138 -5.34 -6.25 13.23
C PRO A 138 -6.58 -5.47 12.75
N HIS A 139 -6.48 -4.91 11.55
CA HIS A 139 -7.54 -4.21 10.85
C HIS A 139 -7.60 -4.73 9.41
N ILE A 140 -8.80 -4.74 8.84
CA ILE A 140 -9.03 -5.20 7.48
C ILE A 140 -8.27 -4.27 6.51
N PRO A 141 -7.31 -4.80 5.73
CA PRO A 141 -6.60 -4.00 4.75
C PRO A 141 -7.51 -3.48 3.63
N VAL A 142 -7.08 -2.42 2.97
CA VAL A 142 -7.57 -2.11 1.62
C VAL A 142 -6.65 -2.76 0.60
N VAL A 143 -7.15 -3.06 -0.60
CA VAL A 143 -6.37 -3.76 -1.63
C VAL A 143 -6.26 -2.92 -2.89
N HIS A 144 -5.04 -2.58 -3.30
CA HIS A 144 -4.74 -2.04 -4.61
C HIS A 144 -4.57 -3.18 -5.61
N LEU A 145 -5.20 -3.01 -6.76
CA LEU A 145 -5.30 -3.99 -7.83
C LEU A 145 -4.61 -3.47 -9.07
N GLN A 146 -3.56 -4.17 -9.45
CA GLN A 146 -2.90 -4.06 -10.73
C GLN A 146 -2.64 -5.45 -11.30
N GLN A 147 -2.51 -5.54 -12.62
CA GLN A 147 -1.92 -6.71 -13.25
C GLN A 147 -0.40 -6.52 -13.33
N THR A 148 0.33 -7.61 -13.14
CA THR A 148 1.80 -7.60 -13.23
C THR A 148 2.34 -8.99 -13.52
N ASP A 149 3.61 -9.11 -13.87
CA ASP A 149 4.35 -10.36 -13.95
C ASP A 149 5.38 -10.47 -12.82
N ALA A 150 6.39 -11.33 -12.96
CA ALA A 150 7.45 -11.50 -11.95
C ALA A 150 8.68 -10.61 -12.20
N THR A 151 8.63 -9.68 -13.16
CA THR A 151 9.81 -8.90 -13.59
C THR A 151 9.78 -7.48 -13.09
N GLY A 152 8.64 -7.01 -12.59
CA GLY A 152 8.50 -5.64 -12.11
C GLY A 152 7.16 -5.38 -11.47
N ASP A 153 7.05 -4.17 -10.96
CA ASP A 153 5.84 -3.56 -10.46
C ASP A 153 5.26 -2.69 -11.58
N HIS A 154 4.33 -3.26 -12.35
CA HIS A 154 4.00 -2.74 -13.68
C HIS A 154 2.78 -1.84 -13.72
N HIS A 155 1.88 -1.94 -12.74
CA HIS A 155 0.59 -1.26 -12.73
C HIS A 155 -0.22 -1.47 -14.03
N TRP A 156 -0.18 -2.67 -14.61
CA TRP A 156 -0.91 -2.93 -15.85
C TRP A 156 -2.42 -3.00 -15.60
N PRO A 157 -3.25 -2.64 -16.60
CA PRO A 157 -4.68 -2.88 -16.55
C PRO A 157 -5.02 -4.38 -16.71
N PHE A 158 -6.19 -4.79 -16.23
CA PHE A 158 -6.69 -6.16 -16.37
C PHE A 158 -7.38 -6.39 -17.72
N THR A 159 -6.64 -6.25 -18.82
CA THR A 159 -7.11 -6.56 -20.18
C THR A 159 -6.84 -8.03 -20.54
N ALA A 160 -7.45 -8.54 -21.61
CA ALA A 160 -7.18 -9.91 -22.07
C ALA A 160 -5.68 -10.16 -22.37
N GLU A 161 -4.98 -9.14 -22.88
CA GLU A 161 -3.54 -9.18 -23.14
C GLU A 161 -2.73 -9.35 -21.86
N TYR A 162 -2.88 -8.42 -20.90
CA TYR A 162 -2.12 -8.47 -19.65
C TYR A 162 -2.54 -9.61 -18.73
N ASN A 163 -3.82 -10.01 -18.74
CA ASN A 163 -4.27 -11.20 -18.01
C ASN A 163 -3.65 -12.49 -18.57
N GLY A 164 -3.30 -12.51 -19.86
CA GLY A 164 -2.64 -13.64 -20.51
C GLY A 164 -1.19 -13.85 -20.05
N ILE A 165 -0.48 -12.76 -19.73
CA ILE A 165 0.95 -12.80 -19.34
C ILE A 165 1.20 -12.56 -17.85
N GLY A 166 0.26 -11.91 -17.17
CA GLY A 166 0.41 -11.52 -15.78
C GLY A 166 0.03 -12.62 -14.79
N LYS A 167 0.27 -12.37 -13.51
CA LYS A 167 0.15 -13.33 -12.39
C LYS A 167 -1.07 -13.11 -11.51
N VAL A 168 -1.62 -11.91 -11.47
CA VAL A 168 -2.76 -11.59 -10.60
C VAL A 168 -4.03 -12.17 -11.23
N ARG A 169 -4.79 -12.92 -10.42
CA ARG A 169 -6.04 -13.56 -10.85
C ARG A 169 -7.16 -13.18 -9.89
N ALA A 170 -8.24 -12.63 -10.43
CA ALA A 170 -9.36 -12.17 -9.61
C ALA A 170 -9.94 -13.29 -8.74
N GLU A 171 -10.15 -14.49 -9.30
CA GLU A 171 -10.62 -15.66 -8.55
C GLU A 171 -9.71 -16.00 -7.37
N SER A 172 -8.38 -15.96 -7.56
CA SER A 172 -7.41 -16.25 -6.49
C SER A 172 -7.44 -15.21 -5.39
N VAL A 173 -7.54 -13.91 -5.75
CA VAL A 173 -7.68 -12.82 -4.79
C VAL A 173 -8.99 -12.97 -4.00
N LEU A 174 -10.13 -13.11 -4.69
CA LEU A 174 -11.43 -13.24 -4.04
C LEU A 174 -11.50 -14.47 -3.13
N ASN A 175 -10.92 -15.61 -3.54
CA ASN A 175 -10.83 -16.80 -2.69
C ASN A 175 -9.98 -16.57 -1.44
N ALA A 176 -8.85 -15.84 -1.55
CA ALA A 176 -8.04 -15.51 -0.38
C ALA A 176 -8.80 -14.61 0.62
N LEU A 177 -9.60 -13.68 0.10
CA LEU A 177 -10.42 -12.77 0.90
C LEU A 177 -11.58 -13.46 1.63
N GLN A 178 -11.97 -14.68 1.26
CA GLN A 178 -12.99 -15.47 2.02
C GLN A 178 -12.55 -15.75 3.47
N SER A 179 -11.27 -15.61 3.79
CA SER A 179 -10.76 -15.73 5.16
C SER A 179 -11.00 -14.49 6.01
N TRP A 180 -11.44 -13.38 5.41
CA TRP A 180 -11.70 -12.12 6.10
C TRP A 180 -13.11 -12.10 6.69
N PRO A 181 -13.41 -11.26 7.70
CA PRO A 181 -14.73 -11.19 8.31
C PRO A 181 -15.85 -10.88 7.29
N ASP A 182 -16.90 -11.70 7.30
CA ASP A 182 -18.04 -11.62 6.37
C ASP A 182 -18.85 -10.31 6.49
N ASP A 183 -18.77 -9.63 7.64
CA ASP A 183 -19.55 -8.43 7.97
C ASP A 183 -18.81 -7.12 7.66
N ALA A 184 -17.66 -7.19 7.00
CA ALA A 184 -16.84 -6.04 6.69
C ALA A 184 -16.82 -5.66 5.21
N ASP A 185 -16.81 -4.35 4.95
CA ASP A 185 -16.58 -3.82 3.61
C ASP A 185 -15.10 -4.00 3.23
N VAL A 186 -14.85 -4.78 2.18
CA VAL A 186 -13.52 -4.92 1.58
C VAL A 186 -13.40 -4.02 0.35
N TYR A 187 -12.50 -3.04 0.41
CA TYR A 187 -12.28 -2.11 -0.70
C TYR A 187 -11.18 -2.62 -1.62
N LEU A 188 -11.57 -2.86 -2.88
CA LEU A 188 -10.68 -3.22 -3.98
C LEU A 188 -10.53 -2.02 -4.93
N PHE A 189 -9.37 -1.38 -4.93
CA PHE A 189 -9.08 -0.20 -5.75
C PHE A 189 -8.29 -0.60 -6.99
N LEU A 190 -8.79 -0.27 -8.18
CA LEU A 190 -8.02 -0.42 -9.41
C LEU A 190 -6.95 0.67 -9.50
N GLU A 191 -5.68 0.27 -9.55
CA GLU A 191 -4.53 1.16 -9.76
C GLU A 191 -3.73 0.87 -11.06
N PRO A 192 -4.35 0.86 -12.25
CA PRO A 192 -3.59 0.89 -13.50
C PRO A 192 -2.92 2.25 -13.72
N ILE A 193 -1.65 2.25 -14.14
CA ILE A 193 -0.89 3.46 -14.48
C ILE A 193 -0.44 3.38 -15.93
N HIS A 194 -0.98 4.28 -16.76
CA HIS A 194 -0.55 4.44 -18.14
C HIS A 194 0.57 5.49 -18.27
N PRO A 195 1.46 5.37 -19.26
CA PRO A 195 2.38 6.44 -19.63
C PRO A 195 1.63 7.73 -19.95
N PHE A 196 2.25 8.89 -19.69
CA PHE A 196 1.62 10.19 -19.89
C PHE A 196 1.20 10.47 -21.35
N GLU A 197 1.89 9.86 -22.31
CA GLU A 197 1.64 9.98 -23.74
C GLU A 197 0.57 9.00 -24.28
N ALA A 198 0.02 8.14 -23.41
CA ALA A 198 -1.03 7.21 -23.81
C ALA A 198 -2.27 7.96 -24.30
N ASN A 199 -2.91 7.42 -25.33
CA ASN A 199 -4.15 8.00 -25.86
C ASN A 199 -5.30 7.84 -24.85
N ASP A 200 -6.05 8.92 -24.57
CA ASP A 200 -7.19 8.88 -23.65
C ASP A 200 -8.21 7.77 -23.95
N ALA A 201 -8.46 7.47 -25.23
CA ALA A 201 -9.38 6.40 -25.63
C ALA A 201 -8.84 5.01 -25.25
N LEU A 202 -7.52 4.82 -25.30
CA LEU A 202 -6.86 3.61 -24.82
C LEU A 202 -7.02 3.48 -23.30
N VAL A 203 -6.69 4.54 -22.55
CA VAL A 203 -6.82 4.57 -21.07
C VAL A 203 -8.25 4.22 -20.65
N LEU A 204 -9.25 4.89 -21.21
CA LEU A 204 -10.66 4.64 -20.90
C LEU A 204 -11.11 3.22 -21.28
N ARG A 205 -10.62 2.67 -22.40
CA ARG A 205 -10.93 1.30 -22.80
C ARG A 205 -10.37 0.30 -21.80
N ASP A 206 -9.11 0.47 -21.40
CA ASP A 206 -8.42 -0.45 -20.50
C ASP A 206 -9.00 -0.41 -19.08
N LEU A 207 -9.37 0.77 -18.57
CA LEU A 207 -10.07 0.90 -17.29
C LEU A 207 -11.43 0.22 -17.31
N ARG A 208 -12.22 0.39 -18.39
CA ARG A 208 -13.50 -0.31 -18.55
C ARG A 208 -13.33 -1.83 -18.58
N ALA A 209 -12.35 -2.32 -19.34
CA ALA A 209 -12.04 -3.74 -19.40
C ALA A 209 -11.64 -4.29 -18.01
N SER A 210 -10.87 -3.51 -17.25
CA SER A 210 -10.45 -3.89 -15.90
C SER A 210 -11.63 -3.99 -14.94
N VAL A 211 -12.52 -3.00 -14.95
CA VAL A 211 -13.75 -3.03 -14.15
C VAL A 211 -14.61 -4.25 -14.52
N GLN A 212 -14.80 -4.51 -15.81
CA GLN A 212 -15.58 -5.66 -16.30
C GLN A 212 -14.97 -7.00 -15.87
N TYR A 213 -13.64 -7.13 -15.91
CA TYR A 213 -12.93 -8.33 -15.48
C TYR A 213 -13.22 -8.65 -14.01
N TRP A 214 -13.10 -7.66 -13.12
CA TRP A 214 -13.35 -7.83 -11.68
C TRP A 214 -14.84 -8.01 -11.35
N GLN A 215 -15.74 -7.26 -11.98
CA GLN A 215 -17.18 -7.45 -11.82
C GLN A 215 -17.61 -8.87 -12.18
N LYS A 216 -17.09 -9.41 -13.29
CA LYS A 216 -17.40 -10.79 -13.69
C LYS A 216 -16.98 -11.79 -12.62
N ALA A 217 -15.83 -11.60 -11.96
CA ALA A 217 -15.36 -12.50 -10.92
C ALA A 217 -16.17 -12.40 -9.61
N MET A 218 -16.70 -11.22 -9.27
CA MET A 218 -17.50 -11.01 -8.06
C MET A 218 -18.96 -11.51 -8.18
N HIS A 219 -19.44 -11.76 -9.39
CA HIS A 219 -20.82 -12.22 -9.67
C HIS A 219 -20.91 -13.73 -9.97
N VAL A 220 -19.84 -14.49 -9.70
CA VAL A 220 -19.77 -15.95 -9.85
C VAL A 220 -19.89 -16.63 -8.50
#